data_AF-A0A7U3Y4J9-F1
#
_entry.id   AF-A0A7U3Y4J9-F1
#
_cell.length_a   1.000
_cell.length_b   1.000
_cell.length_c   1.000
_cell.angle_alpha   90.00
_cell.angle_beta   90.00
_cell.angle_gamma   90.00
#
_symmetry.space_group_name_H-M   'P 1'
#
loop_
_entity.id
_entity.type
_entity.pdbx_description
1 polymer ?
#
loop_
_entity_poly.entity_id
_entity_poly.type
_entity_poly.pdbx_seq_one_letter_code
_entity_poly.pdbx_strand_id
1 'polypeptide(L)'
;MSIKERIQQSQWVPLLRSSDNIYFAPVIPNKKLQGAMTYLPYGVGPNDVLMLIDDTVFGSAKVGMCVTEKGLFYKASFEDEQTYLFEHIQQLEAEIGMITSSILINGHDELNFSQLDKSVIRALVAFLNECCQGLHGRQDDRQMSIKIEAEMQIMIDLFAYFITFSVGQWNTRSKEAVSDHFTKLNDKAVHQYIEQLLNKQTLFDYEDLLHRLADLKDKLAYNFRREMIEQLVYAMALGQVEQNQADLFMTHLCRVSNVSRAVFPDLVKIVYQCMAGEMNEKKVSDLTEEQLEACKLLELQPELLSEQSLQVAYRKKMADFHPDKYQTLPESVRQLIEQQAQQLNQARGVLKAYLGV
;
A
#
# COMPACT_ATOMS: atom_id res chain seq x y z
N MET A 1 21.75 27.04 -2.64
CA MET A 1 20.98 27.37 -3.87
C MET A 1 19.64 27.89 -3.43
N SER A 2 19.29 29.10 -3.87
CA SER A 2 18.04 29.80 -3.57
C SER A 2 16.82 29.06 -4.16
N ILE A 3 15.63 29.33 -3.64
CA ILE A 3 14.39 28.76 -4.18
C ILE A 3 14.17 29.22 -5.63
N LYS A 4 14.49 30.49 -5.93
CA LYS A 4 14.41 31.03 -7.28
C LYS A 4 15.30 30.27 -8.28
N GLU A 5 16.51 29.90 -7.90
CA GLU A 5 17.39 29.08 -8.76
C GLU A 5 16.83 27.67 -8.97
N ARG A 6 16.25 27.06 -7.94
CA ARG A 6 15.62 25.73 -8.04
C ARG A 6 14.42 25.73 -8.97
N ILE A 7 13.59 26.77 -8.93
CA ILE A 7 12.48 26.94 -9.89
C ILE A 7 12.98 26.96 -11.34
N GLN A 8 14.19 27.45 -11.60
CA GLN A 8 14.74 27.47 -12.96
C GLN A 8 15.30 26.11 -13.41
N GLN A 9 15.72 25.26 -12.47
CA GLN A 9 16.39 23.99 -12.77
C GLN A 9 15.51 22.76 -12.59
N SER A 10 14.41 22.89 -11.86
CA SER A 10 13.53 21.77 -11.53
C SER A 10 12.82 21.24 -12.78
N GLN A 11 12.90 19.91 -12.94
CA GLN A 11 12.21 19.18 -14.02
C GLN A 11 10.68 19.21 -13.89
N TRP A 12 10.14 19.56 -12.73
CA TRP A 12 8.70 19.56 -12.45
C TRP A 12 8.01 20.86 -12.88
N VAL A 13 8.78 21.94 -13.02
CA VAL A 13 8.25 23.27 -13.33
C VAL A 13 7.51 23.35 -14.67
N PRO A 14 7.92 22.68 -15.77
CA PRO A 14 7.13 22.63 -17.00
C PRO A 14 5.72 22.05 -16.79
N LEU A 15 5.60 20.97 -16.00
CA LEU A 15 4.31 20.35 -15.69
C LEU A 15 3.46 21.29 -14.81
N LEU A 16 4.05 21.89 -13.78
CA LEU A 16 3.36 22.85 -12.91
C LEU A 16 2.88 24.09 -13.67
N ARG A 17 3.67 24.60 -14.64
CA ARG A 17 3.30 25.73 -15.50
C ARG A 17 2.15 25.42 -16.47
N SER A 18 1.87 24.15 -16.73
CA SER A 18 0.73 23.76 -17.57
C SER A 18 -0.61 23.80 -16.82
N SER A 19 -0.60 23.98 -15.50
CA SER A 19 -1.81 24.16 -14.70
C SER A 19 -2.28 25.62 -14.73
N ASP A 20 -3.56 25.84 -15.05
CA ASP A 20 -4.18 27.17 -15.09
C ASP A 20 -4.24 27.88 -13.72
N ASN A 21 -4.05 27.11 -12.65
CA ASN A 21 -4.16 27.58 -11.27
C ASN A 21 -2.79 27.88 -10.63
N ILE A 22 -1.68 27.62 -11.34
CA ILE A 22 -0.32 27.84 -10.85
C ILE A 22 0.39 28.92 -11.66
N TYR A 23 0.89 29.92 -10.95
CA TYR A 23 1.57 31.08 -11.51
C TYR A 23 2.98 31.18 -10.94
N PHE A 24 3.94 31.56 -11.78
CA PHE A 24 5.34 31.73 -11.37
C PHE A 24 5.84 33.14 -11.67
N ALA A 25 6.68 33.67 -10.80
CA ALA A 25 7.40 34.90 -11.06
C ALA A 25 8.29 34.78 -12.33
N PRO A 26 8.47 35.87 -13.10
CA PRO A 26 7.91 37.20 -12.89
C PRO A 26 6.48 37.39 -13.46
N VAL A 27 5.84 36.33 -13.96
CA VAL A 27 4.58 36.39 -14.73
C VAL A 27 3.39 35.99 -13.87
N ILE A 28 3.26 36.60 -12.68
CA ILE A 28 2.08 36.40 -11.81
C ILE A 28 1.11 37.58 -12.03
N PRO A 29 -0.16 37.35 -12.39
CA PRO A 29 -1.11 38.44 -12.59
C PRO A 29 -1.29 39.30 -11.34
N ASN A 30 -1.21 40.62 -11.47
CA ASN A 30 -1.33 41.56 -10.34
C ASN A 30 -2.58 41.34 -9.50
N LYS A 31 -3.73 41.04 -10.12
CA LYS A 31 -4.98 40.76 -9.38
C LYS A 31 -4.87 39.53 -8.47
N LYS A 32 -4.15 38.49 -8.92
CA LYS A 32 -3.92 37.27 -8.13
C LYS A 32 -2.98 37.55 -6.96
N LEU A 33 -1.90 38.31 -7.20
CA LEU A 33 -1.00 38.77 -6.13
C LEU A 33 -1.76 39.57 -5.06
N GLN A 34 -2.62 40.50 -5.46
CA GLN A 34 -3.43 41.28 -4.50
C GLN A 34 -4.37 40.39 -3.66
N GLY A 35 -4.94 39.33 -4.25
CA GLY A 35 -5.67 38.32 -3.50
C GLY A 35 -4.80 37.60 -2.48
N ALA A 36 -3.62 37.15 -2.92
CA ALA A 36 -2.69 36.43 -2.09
C ALA A 36 -2.16 37.25 -0.90
N MET A 37 -1.97 38.57 -1.09
CA MET A 37 -1.55 39.48 -0.02
C MET A 37 -2.49 39.46 1.20
N THR A 38 -3.72 38.98 1.05
CA THR A 38 -4.69 38.89 2.17
C THR A 38 -4.36 37.83 3.22
N TYR A 39 -3.45 36.90 2.91
CA TYR A 39 -3.02 35.83 3.83
C TYR A 39 -1.50 35.73 4.00
N LEU A 40 -0.74 36.62 3.37
CA LEU A 40 0.70 36.70 3.58
C LEU A 40 1.01 37.50 4.85
N PRO A 41 2.04 37.11 5.62
CA PRO A 41 2.39 37.81 6.84
C PRO A 41 2.97 39.20 6.55
N TYR A 42 2.89 40.07 7.56
CA TYR A 42 3.41 41.43 7.50
C TYR A 42 4.92 41.42 7.18
N GLY A 43 5.30 42.10 6.10
CA GLY A 43 6.69 42.17 5.63
C GLY A 43 7.03 41.24 4.45
N VAL A 44 6.10 40.42 3.98
CA VAL A 44 6.20 39.74 2.68
C VAL A 44 5.46 40.58 1.64
N GLY A 45 6.18 41.10 0.65
CA GLY A 45 5.64 41.89 -0.44
C GLY A 45 5.35 41.08 -1.70
N PRO A 46 4.66 41.67 -2.70
CA PRO A 46 4.35 40.99 -3.96
C PRO A 46 5.58 40.46 -4.71
N ASN A 47 6.74 41.13 -4.57
CA ASN A 47 7.98 40.74 -5.23
C ASN A 47 8.69 39.55 -4.57
N ASP A 48 8.30 39.20 -3.34
CA ASP A 48 8.85 38.05 -2.62
C ASP A 48 8.16 36.73 -3.04
N VAL A 49 7.00 36.83 -3.71
CA VAL A 49 6.24 35.68 -4.21
C VAL A 49 6.91 35.12 -5.47
N LEU A 50 7.44 33.91 -5.37
CA LEU A 50 8.10 33.20 -6.46
C LEU A 50 7.12 32.30 -7.23
N MET A 51 6.14 31.74 -6.52
CA MET A 51 5.07 30.92 -7.08
C MET A 51 3.78 31.16 -6.29
N LEU A 52 2.65 31.16 -7.00
CA LEU A 52 1.32 31.34 -6.46
C LEU A 52 0.41 30.24 -7.00
N ILE A 53 -0.35 29.64 -6.10
CA ILE A 53 -1.38 28.65 -6.38
C ILE A 53 -2.71 29.26 -5.97
N ASP A 54 -3.63 29.36 -6.92
CA ASP A 54 -4.98 29.83 -6.68
C ASP A 54 -5.92 28.64 -6.52
N ASP A 55 -6.42 28.44 -5.30
CA ASP A 55 -7.43 27.39 -5.01
C ASP A 55 -8.85 27.95 -4.91
N THR A 56 -9.09 29.15 -5.43
CA THR A 56 -10.45 29.74 -5.42
C THR A 56 -11.24 29.36 -6.65
N VAL A 57 -12.51 28.99 -6.46
CA VAL A 57 -13.47 28.68 -7.54
C VAL A 57 -13.62 29.82 -8.55
N PHE A 58 -13.55 31.08 -8.11
CA PHE A 58 -13.68 32.27 -8.96
C PHE A 58 -12.36 32.95 -9.29
N GLY A 59 -11.23 32.30 -9.02
CA GLY A 59 -9.92 32.79 -9.43
C GLY A 59 -9.49 34.13 -8.79
N SER A 60 -9.85 34.39 -7.54
CA SER A 60 -9.43 35.56 -6.77
C SER A 60 -8.09 35.40 -6.04
N ALA A 61 -7.56 34.19 -5.92
CA ALA A 61 -6.33 33.85 -5.18
C ALA A 61 -6.32 34.30 -3.71
N LYS A 62 -7.48 34.43 -3.07
CA LYS A 62 -7.59 34.66 -1.61
C LYS A 62 -7.51 33.38 -0.78
N VAL A 63 -7.54 32.24 -1.45
CA VAL A 63 -7.41 30.88 -0.91
C VAL A 63 -6.42 30.16 -1.82
N GLY A 64 -5.52 29.38 -1.24
CA GLY A 64 -4.46 28.70 -1.96
C GLY A 64 -3.12 28.80 -1.25
N MET A 65 -2.02 28.83 -2.02
CA MET A 65 -0.66 28.77 -1.48
C MET A 65 0.28 29.74 -2.19
N CYS A 66 1.14 30.41 -1.43
CA CYS A 66 2.30 31.15 -1.93
C CYS A 66 3.61 30.47 -1.54
N VAL A 67 4.56 30.48 -2.47
CA VAL A 67 5.94 30.09 -2.23
C VAL A 67 6.84 31.31 -2.35
N THR A 68 7.71 31.51 -1.36
CA THR A 68 8.73 32.57 -1.33
C THR A 68 10.12 31.95 -1.17
N GLU A 69 11.17 32.76 -1.01
CA GLU A 69 12.49 32.24 -0.61
C GLU A 69 12.49 31.61 0.79
N LYS A 70 11.58 32.02 1.69
CA LYS A 70 11.58 31.60 3.10
C LYS A 70 10.75 30.35 3.36
N GLY A 71 9.65 30.19 2.65
CA GLY A 71 8.68 29.16 2.97
C GLY A 71 7.38 29.26 2.18
N LEU A 72 6.44 28.44 2.62
CA LEU A 72 5.09 28.29 2.12
C LEU A 72 4.12 29.05 3.02
N PHE A 73 3.17 29.74 2.40
CA PHE A 73 2.08 30.42 3.08
C PHE A 73 0.78 29.93 2.48
N TYR A 74 -0.05 29.32 3.30
CA TYR A 74 -1.26 28.62 2.85
C TYR A 74 -2.49 29.19 3.55
N LYS A 75 -3.62 29.20 2.84
CA LYS A 75 -4.92 29.50 3.42
C LYS A 75 -5.99 28.65 2.76
N ALA A 76 -6.71 27.87 3.56
CA ALA A 76 -7.91 27.17 3.15
C ALA A 76 -9.15 28.08 3.24
N SER A 77 -10.25 27.66 2.63
CA SER A 77 -11.51 28.37 2.73
C SER A 77 -12.04 28.32 4.17
N PHE A 78 -12.38 29.48 4.73
CA PHE A 78 -12.92 29.61 6.10
C PHE A 78 -11.96 29.22 7.23
N GLU A 79 -10.66 29.07 6.93
CA GLU A 79 -9.63 28.81 7.92
C GLU A 79 -8.66 29.99 8.03
N ASP A 80 -7.90 29.98 9.13
CA ASP A 80 -6.81 30.92 9.36
C ASP A 80 -5.61 30.62 8.45
N GLU A 81 -4.81 31.64 8.16
CA GLU A 81 -3.57 31.48 7.42
C GLU A 81 -2.54 30.62 8.17
N GLN A 82 -1.82 29.81 7.42
CA GLN A 82 -0.79 28.90 7.91
C GLN A 82 0.55 29.23 7.25
N THR A 83 1.63 29.12 8.02
CA THR A 83 2.99 29.45 7.59
C THR A 83 3.92 28.27 7.85
N TYR A 84 4.62 27.83 6.80
CA TYR A 84 5.58 26.73 6.86
C TYR A 84 6.93 27.20 6.31
N LEU A 85 7.89 27.46 7.19
CA LEU A 85 9.25 27.83 6.78
C LEU A 85 9.99 26.60 6.26
N PHE A 86 10.71 26.75 5.15
CA PHE A 86 11.41 25.62 4.53
C PHE A 86 12.44 24.94 5.46
N GLU A 87 13.00 25.69 6.41
CA GLU A 87 13.92 25.15 7.43
C GLU A 87 13.28 24.17 8.41
N HIS A 88 11.94 24.16 8.50
CA HIS A 88 11.17 23.27 9.37
C HIS A 88 10.45 22.15 8.60
N ILE A 89 10.54 22.14 7.26
CA ILE A 89 9.88 21.15 6.42
C ILE A 89 10.89 20.04 6.10
N GLN A 90 10.76 18.88 6.75
CA GLN A 90 11.59 17.71 6.51
C GLN A 90 11.14 16.95 5.26
N GLN A 91 9.83 16.79 5.11
CA GLN A 91 9.24 16.02 4.02
C GLN A 91 7.83 16.53 3.71
N LEU A 92 7.49 16.55 2.43
CA LEU A 92 6.12 16.69 1.96
C LEU A 92 5.66 15.41 1.28
N GLU A 93 4.39 15.05 1.45
CA GLU A 93 3.77 13.89 0.83
C GLU A 93 2.46 14.30 0.13
N ALA A 94 2.09 13.58 -0.93
CA ALA A 94 0.82 13.78 -1.61
C ALA A 94 -0.19 12.79 -1.04
N GLU A 95 -1.26 13.28 -0.42
CA GLU A 95 -2.37 12.47 0.02
C GLU A 95 -3.51 12.61 -0.99
N ILE A 96 -3.71 11.56 -1.79
CA ILE A 96 -4.65 11.58 -2.91
C ILE A 96 -5.86 10.72 -2.57
N GLY A 97 -6.95 11.36 -2.15
CA GLY A 97 -8.24 10.72 -1.90
C GLY A 97 -9.08 10.54 -3.17
N MET A 98 -10.28 9.94 -3.03
CA MET A 98 -11.25 9.83 -4.14
C MET A 98 -11.82 11.20 -4.55
N ILE A 99 -11.87 12.17 -3.62
CA ILE A 99 -12.55 13.46 -3.79
C ILE A 99 -11.61 14.66 -3.56
N THR A 100 -10.66 14.53 -2.62
CA THR A 100 -9.71 15.59 -2.27
C THR A 100 -8.28 15.19 -2.62
N SER A 101 -7.46 16.18 -2.94
CA SER A 101 -6.02 16.02 -3.10
C SER A 101 -5.34 16.99 -2.15
N SER A 102 -4.54 16.46 -1.23
CA SER A 102 -3.87 17.25 -0.20
C SER A 102 -2.36 17.05 -0.22
N ILE A 103 -1.67 18.01 0.37
CA ILE A 103 -0.24 17.94 0.65
C ILE A 103 -0.09 17.79 2.15
N LEU A 104 0.55 16.70 2.59
CA LEU A 104 0.87 16.47 3.99
C LEU A 104 2.30 16.95 4.26
N ILE A 105 2.46 17.89 5.19
CA ILE A 105 3.77 18.38 5.64
C ILE A 105 4.16 17.61 6.90
N ASN A 106 5.36 17.03 6.88
CA ASN A 106 5.95 16.26 7.99
C ASN A 106 5.02 15.16 8.56
N GLY A 107 4.10 14.62 7.76
CA GLY A 107 3.18 13.57 8.18
C GLY A 107 1.99 14.03 9.04
N HIS A 108 1.81 15.33 9.26
CA HIS A 108 0.81 15.85 10.21
C HIS A 108 -0.03 17.02 9.69
N ASP A 109 0.57 18.00 9.01
CA ASP A 109 -0.16 19.20 8.59
C ASP A 109 -0.70 19.02 7.17
N GLU A 110 -2.02 19.00 7.02
CA GLU A 110 -2.70 18.74 5.74
C GLU A 110 -3.10 20.04 5.04
N LEU A 111 -2.58 20.27 3.84
CA LEU A 111 -2.96 21.38 2.96
C LEU A 111 -3.87 20.87 1.86
N ASN A 112 -5.15 21.20 1.94
CA ASN A 112 -6.17 20.75 1.00
C ASN A 112 -6.26 21.65 -0.24
N PHE A 113 -6.32 21.04 -1.43
CA PHE A 113 -6.55 21.75 -2.69
C PHE A 113 -7.75 21.17 -3.42
N SER A 114 -8.71 22.03 -3.75
CA SER A 114 -9.96 21.66 -4.41
C SER A 114 -9.94 21.90 -5.92
N GLN A 115 -9.06 22.78 -6.39
CA GLN A 115 -8.96 23.20 -7.80
C GLN A 115 -7.75 22.59 -8.52
N LEU A 116 -6.89 21.86 -7.81
CA LEU A 116 -5.73 21.21 -8.41
C LEU A 116 -6.00 19.73 -8.69
N ASP A 117 -5.65 19.31 -9.90
CA ASP A 117 -5.68 17.89 -10.27
C ASP A 117 -4.61 17.08 -9.54
N LYS A 118 -4.88 15.78 -9.37
CA LYS A 118 -4.02 14.84 -8.66
C LYS A 118 -2.58 14.80 -9.18
N SER A 119 -2.40 14.85 -10.50
CA SER A 119 -1.08 14.86 -11.14
C SER A 119 -0.29 16.14 -10.83
N VAL A 120 -0.99 17.28 -10.74
CA VAL A 120 -0.41 18.57 -10.39
C VAL A 120 0.02 18.58 -8.93
N ILE A 121 -0.79 18.02 -8.03
CA ILE A 121 -0.43 17.86 -6.61
C ILE A 121 0.80 16.98 -6.44
N ARG A 122 0.89 15.84 -7.13
CA ARG A 122 2.09 14.98 -7.10
C ARG A 122 3.34 15.72 -7.59
N ALA A 123 3.22 16.45 -8.71
CA ALA A 123 4.31 17.25 -9.24
C ALA A 123 4.73 18.38 -8.28
N LEU A 124 3.75 18.98 -7.60
CA LEU A 124 3.96 20.06 -6.64
C LEU A 124 4.70 19.55 -5.40
N VAL A 125 4.29 18.40 -4.85
CA VAL A 125 4.99 17.76 -3.73
C VAL A 125 6.43 17.40 -4.11
N ALA A 126 6.65 16.83 -5.29
CA ALA A 126 7.99 16.51 -5.77
C ALA A 126 8.87 17.76 -5.91
N PHE A 127 8.31 18.85 -6.46
CA PHE A 127 8.98 20.15 -6.56
C PHE A 127 9.29 20.77 -5.20
N LEU A 128 8.36 20.74 -4.25
CA LEU A 128 8.55 21.31 -2.92
C LEU A 128 9.59 20.53 -2.12
N ASN A 129 9.62 19.20 -2.25
CA ASN A 129 10.69 18.39 -1.66
C ASN A 129 12.07 18.72 -2.25
N GLU A 130 12.17 18.95 -3.57
CA GLU A 130 13.41 19.41 -4.22
C GLU A 130 13.87 20.77 -3.66
N CYS A 131 12.92 21.64 -3.32
CA CYS A 131 13.17 22.91 -2.65
C CYS A 131 13.72 22.73 -1.22
N CYS A 132 13.18 21.78 -0.46
CA CYS A 132 13.60 21.50 0.92
C CYS A 132 14.96 20.79 1.01
N GLN A 133 15.26 19.84 0.11
CA GLN A 133 16.43 18.97 0.21
C GLN A 133 17.78 19.70 0.19
N GLY A 134 17.89 20.82 -0.52
CA GLY A 134 19.15 21.56 -0.55
C GLY A 134 19.25 22.72 0.44
N LEU A 135 18.32 22.81 1.40
CA LEU A 135 18.40 23.66 2.59
C LEU A 135 18.87 22.86 3.83
N HIS A 136 18.58 21.54 3.87
CA HIS A 136 19.00 20.62 4.92
C HIS A 136 20.47 20.17 4.84
N GLY A 137 21.24 20.71 3.88
CA GLY A 137 22.65 20.36 3.62
C GLY A 137 23.67 20.84 4.66
N ARG A 138 23.32 20.92 5.95
CA ARG A 138 24.26 21.29 7.02
C ARG A 138 24.14 20.55 8.35
N GLN A 139 23.28 19.53 8.47
CA GLN A 139 23.24 18.75 9.72
C GLN A 139 23.31 17.22 9.62
N ASP A 140 23.19 16.60 8.44
CA ASP A 140 23.41 15.15 8.33
C ASP A 140 24.58 14.81 7.40
N ASP A 141 25.79 15.02 7.93
CA ASP A 141 26.97 14.33 7.44
C ASP A 141 26.98 12.92 8.06
N ARG A 142 26.93 11.90 7.19
CA ARG A 142 27.03 10.43 7.43
C ARG A 142 25.73 9.61 7.36
N GLN A 143 25.12 9.59 6.18
CA GLN A 143 24.79 8.31 5.56
C GLN A 143 24.92 8.51 4.05
N MET A 144 25.91 7.88 3.43
CA MET A 144 25.86 7.65 1.98
C MET A 144 24.62 6.80 1.72
N SER A 145 23.48 7.44 1.44
CA SER A 145 22.31 6.73 0.93
C SER A 145 22.69 6.16 -0.42
N ILE A 146 22.95 4.85 -0.47
CA ILE A 146 23.17 4.17 -1.73
C ILE A 146 21.81 4.20 -2.43
N LYS A 147 21.69 5.01 -3.48
CA LYS A 147 20.42 5.24 -4.17
C LYS A 147 20.07 3.97 -4.95
N ILE A 148 19.00 3.28 -4.54
CA ILE A 148 18.47 2.11 -5.25
C ILE A 148 18.07 2.49 -6.68
N GLU A 149 18.32 1.60 -7.64
CA GLU A 149 17.88 1.78 -9.02
C GLU A 149 16.35 1.81 -9.08
N ALA A 150 15.78 2.76 -9.84
CA ALA A 150 14.33 2.98 -9.91
C ALA A 150 13.54 1.74 -10.36
N GLU A 151 14.18 0.89 -11.16
CA GLU A 151 13.69 -0.38 -11.70
C GLU A 151 13.50 -1.43 -10.59
N MET A 152 14.48 -1.55 -9.71
CA MET A 152 14.41 -2.44 -8.56
C MET A 152 13.45 -1.88 -7.50
N GLN A 153 13.43 -0.56 -7.33
CA GLN A 153 12.51 0.09 -6.41
C GLN A 153 11.04 -0.16 -6.78
N ILE A 154 10.66 -0.01 -8.06
CA ILE A 154 9.28 -0.26 -8.47
C ILE A 154 8.89 -1.74 -8.31
N MET A 155 9.82 -2.67 -8.54
CA MET A 155 9.58 -4.09 -8.32
C MET A 155 9.30 -4.38 -6.84
N ILE A 156 10.11 -3.83 -5.93
CA ILE A 156 9.94 -4.00 -4.48
C ILE A 156 8.62 -3.37 -4.02
N ASP A 157 8.29 -2.18 -4.49
CA ASP A 157 7.05 -1.48 -4.10
C ASP A 157 5.79 -2.24 -4.55
N LEU A 158 5.77 -2.74 -5.79
CA LEU A 158 4.67 -3.59 -6.29
C LEU A 158 4.57 -4.90 -5.51
N PHE A 159 5.70 -5.51 -5.18
CA PHE A 159 5.73 -6.75 -4.40
C PHE A 159 5.19 -6.53 -2.98
N ALA A 160 5.60 -5.43 -2.33
CA ALA A 160 5.11 -5.03 -1.01
C ALA A 160 3.62 -4.70 -1.01
N TYR A 161 3.12 -3.98 -2.03
CA TYR A 161 1.70 -3.72 -2.21
C TYR A 161 0.88 -5.02 -2.25
N PHE A 162 1.28 -5.98 -3.09
CA PHE A 162 0.51 -7.22 -3.22
C PHE A 162 0.59 -8.10 -1.98
N ILE A 163 1.74 -8.20 -1.33
CA ILE A 163 1.88 -8.99 -0.10
C ILE A 163 1.06 -8.42 1.06
N THR A 164 0.92 -7.10 1.12
CA THR A 164 0.14 -6.44 2.18
C THR A 164 -1.33 -6.20 1.79
N PHE A 165 -1.76 -6.65 0.60
CA PHE A 165 -3.05 -6.30 0.00
C PHE A 165 -4.27 -6.56 0.91
N SER A 166 -4.35 -7.72 1.54
CA SER A 166 -5.52 -8.11 2.36
C SER A 166 -5.59 -7.41 3.72
N VAL A 167 -4.43 -7.08 4.32
CA VAL A 167 -4.34 -6.54 5.69
C VAL A 167 -4.06 -5.03 5.69
N GLY A 168 -3.55 -4.49 4.58
CA GLY A 168 -3.13 -3.09 4.44
C GLY A 168 -1.92 -2.71 5.32
N GLN A 169 -1.32 -3.67 6.02
CA GLN A 169 -0.22 -3.47 6.96
C GLN A 169 0.74 -4.66 6.97
N TRP A 170 1.97 -4.41 7.42
CA TRP A 170 2.97 -5.44 7.63
C TRP A 170 2.63 -6.35 8.84
N ASN A 171 2.53 -7.64 8.59
CA ASN A 171 2.56 -8.70 9.60
C ASN A 171 3.86 -9.54 9.50
N THR A 172 4.13 -10.39 10.49
CA THR A 172 5.34 -11.23 10.53
C THR A 172 5.59 -11.99 9.23
N ARG A 173 4.55 -12.66 8.70
CA ARG A 173 4.64 -13.44 7.46
C ARG A 173 4.96 -12.58 6.24
N SER A 174 4.36 -11.39 6.12
CA SER A 174 4.63 -10.47 5.02
C SER A 174 6.05 -9.89 5.08
N LYS A 175 6.56 -9.58 6.28
CA LYS A 175 7.93 -9.09 6.45
C LYS A 175 8.94 -10.17 6.07
N GLU A 176 8.75 -11.39 6.55
CA GLU A 176 9.58 -12.55 6.20
C GLU A 176 9.55 -12.81 4.69
N ALA A 177 8.38 -12.82 4.06
CA ALA A 177 8.26 -13.08 2.63
C ALA A 177 9.01 -12.04 1.76
N VAL A 178 8.94 -10.75 2.10
CA VAL A 178 9.70 -9.71 1.39
C VAL A 178 11.19 -9.85 1.65
N SER A 179 11.61 -10.02 2.90
CA SER A 179 13.00 -10.23 3.25
C SER A 179 13.59 -11.45 2.55
N ASP A 180 12.95 -12.61 2.59
CA ASP A 180 13.42 -13.86 1.98
C ASP A 180 13.51 -13.77 0.45
N HIS A 181 12.59 -13.03 -0.18
CA HIS A 181 12.57 -12.87 -1.63
C HIS A 181 13.79 -12.07 -2.13
N PHE A 182 14.13 -10.98 -1.45
CA PHE A 182 15.16 -10.04 -1.89
C PHE A 182 16.51 -10.19 -1.18
N THR A 183 16.60 -10.90 -0.05
CA THR A 183 17.87 -11.16 0.66
C THR A 183 18.88 -11.92 -0.18
N LYS A 184 18.41 -12.74 -1.14
CA LYS A 184 19.27 -13.45 -2.10
C LYS A 184 19.97 -12.51 -3.08
N LEU A 185 19.48 -11.28 -3.24
CA LEU A 185 20.15 -10.26 -4.03
C LEU A 185 21.29 -9.71 -3.18
N ASN A 186 22.53 -9.84 -3.66
CA ASN A 186 23.72 -9.34 -2.97
C ASN A 186 23.89 -7.82 -3.22
N ASP A 187 22.84 -7.04 -2.95
CA ASP A 187 22.78 -5.60 -3.20
C ASP A 187 22.44 -4.85 -1.92
N LYS A 188 23.39 -4.04 -1.44
CA LYS A 188 23.28 -3.27 -0.21
C LYS A 188 22.20 -2.17 -0.30
N ALA A 189 22.00 -1.57 -1.47
CA ALA A 189 20.98 -0.53 -1.66
C ALA A 189 19.58 -1.13 -1.52
N VAL A 190 19.39 -2.33 -2.06
CA VAL A 190 18.14 -3.10 -1.95
C VAL A 190 17.86 -3.46 -0.49
N HIS A 191 18.84 -3.99 0.24
CA HIS A 191 18.65 -4.34 1.65
C HIS A 191 18.32 -3.10 2.51
N GLN A 192 19.00 -1.98 2.29
CA GLN A 192 18.72 -0.73 2.97
C GLN A 192 17.31 -0.20 2.67
N TYR A 193 16.88 -0.26 1.41
CA TYR A 193 15.54 0.17 1.02
C TYR A 193 14.46 -0.70 1.66
N ILE A 194 14.64 -2.02 1.66
CA ILE A 194 13.69 -2.95 2.29
C ILE A 194 13.62 -2.72 3.79
N GLU A 195 14.76 -2.54 4.47
CA GLU A 195 14.77 -2.24 5.91
C GLU A 195 14.00 -0.95 6.22
N GLN A 196 14.16 0.09 5.41
CA GLN A 196 13.36 1.32 5.53
C GLN A 196 11.87 1.06 5.30
N LEU A 197 11.54 0.27 4.28
CA LEU A 197 10.16 -0.05 3.91
C LEU A 197 9.43 -0.87 4.98
N LEU A 198 10.12 -1.82 5.62
CA LEU A 198 9.56 -2.68 6.68
C LEU A 198 9.38 -1.96 8.02
N ASN A 199 10.06 -0.82 8.21
CA ASN A 199 10.05 -0.01 9.42
C ASN A 199 9.14 1.23 9.32
N LYS A 200 8.67 1.58 8.12
CA LYS A 200 7.72 2.68 7.89
C LYS A 200 6.33 2.15 7.51
N GLN A 201 5.29 2.89 7.88
CA GLN A 201 3.94 2.64 7.36
C GLN A 201 3.83 3.26 5.98
N THR A 202 4.13 2.48 4.95
CA THR A 202 4.06 2.94 3.56
C THR A 202 2.68 2.61 2.98
N LEU A 203 1.93 3.63 2.60
CA LEU A 203 0.70 3.49 1.82
C LEU A 203 1.05 3.50 0.34
N PHE A 204 0.68 2.42 -0.36
CA PHE A 204 0.95 2.26 -1.78
C PHE A 204 -0.30 2.60 -2.60
N ASP A 205 -0.17 3.52 -3.56
CA ASP A 205 -1.19 3.80 -4.57
C ASP A 205 -0.94 2.90 -5.79
N TYR A 206 -1.86 1.97 -6.03
CA TYR A 206 -1.72 1.00 -7.12
C TYR A 206 -1.66 1.65 -8.51
N GLU A 207 -2.41 2.74 -8.75
CA GLU A 207 -2.36 3.43 -10.04
C GLU A 207 -1.01 4.12 -10.24
N ASP A 208 -0.46 4.73 -9.19
CA ASP A 208 0.89 5.32 -9.23
C ASP A 208 1.96 4.27 -9.54
N LEU A 209 1.89 3.11 -8.89
CA LEU A 209 2.81 2.01 -9.16
C LEU A 209 2.70 1.54 -10.63
N LEU A 210 1.49 1.48 -11.19
CA LEU A 210 1.30 1.15 -12.60
C LEU A 210 1.87 2.22 -13.54
N HIS A 211 1.73 3.51 -13.20
CA HIS A 211 2.31 4.61 -13.98
C HIS A 211 3.83 4.59 -13.94
N ARG A 212 4.44 4.46 -12.76
CA ARG A 212 5.89 4.32 -12.59
C ARG A 212 6.45 3.14 -13.38
N LEU A 213 5.74 2.00 -13.36
CA LEU A 213 6.12 0.84 -14.16
C LEU A 213 6.00 1.13 -15.67
N ALA A 214 4.94 1.81 -16.11
CA ALA A 214 4.76 2.18 -17.51
C ALA A 214 5.88 3.09 -18.02
N ASP A 215 6.34 4.04 -17.21
CA ASP A 215 7.43 4.97 -17.55
C ASP A 215 8.80 4.28 -17.64
N LEU A 216 8.96 3.16 -16.93
CA LEU A 216 10.20 2.37 -16.94
C LEU A 216 10.20 1.24 -17.97
N LYS A 217 9.06 0.93 -18.59
CA LYS A 217 8.89 -0.26 -19.46
C LYS A 217 9.94 -0.34 -20.60
N ASP A 218 10.34 0.80 -21.15
CA ASP A 218 11.26 0.87 -22.29
C ASP A 218 12.73 0.77 -21.86
N LYS A 219 13.01 0.96 -20.56
CA LYS A 219 14.33 0.73 -19.95
C LYS A 219 14.50 -0.73 -19.53
N LEU A 220 13.40 -1.40 -19.18
CA LEU A 220 13.40 -2.79 -18.76
C LEU A 220 13.43 -3.77 -19.94
N ALA A 221 14.40 -4.68 -19.93
CA ALA A 221 14.46 -5.79 -20.87
C ALA A 221 13.15 -6.60 -20.85
N TYR A 222 12.69 -7.06 -22.02
CA TYR A 222 11.41 -7.78 -22.14
C TYR A 222 11.34 -9.03 -21.23
N ASN A 223 12.42 -9.80 -21.16
CA ASN A 223 12.50 -10.99 -20.30
C ASN A 223 12.40 -10.62 -18.81
N PHE A 224 13.03 -9.52 -18.40
CA PHE A 224 12.94 -9.04 -17.01
C PHE A 224 11.52 -8.60 -16.65
N ARG A 225 10.84 -7.88 -17.56
CA ARG A 225 9.42 -7.53 -17.37
C ARG A 225 8.53 -8.76 -17.21
N ARG A 226 8.82 -9.82 -17.99
CA ARG A 226 8.10 -11.09 -17.91
C ARG A 226 8.32 -11.76 -16.54
N GLU A 227 9.58 -11.92 -16.14
CA GLU A 227 9.95 -12.52 -14.84
C GLU A 227 9.36 -11.75 -13.67
N MET A 228 9.39 -10.41 -13.73
CA MET A 228 8.78 -9.55 -12.72
C MET A 228 7.27 -9.81 -12.59
N ILE A 229 6.52 -9.94 -13.68
CA ILE A 229 5.08 -10.28 -13.61
C ILE A 229 4.87 -11.62 -12.92
N GLU A 230 5.68 -12.65 -13.21
CA GLU A 230 5.59 -13.95 -12.56
C GLU A 230 5.79 -13.83 -11.03
N GLN A 231 6.81 -13.07 -10.61
CA GLN A 231 7.06 -12.84 -9.19
C GLN A 231 5.93 -12.05 -8.52
N LEU A 232 5.32 -11.09 -9.21
CA LEU A 232 4.20 -10.32 -8.68
C LEU A 232 2.93 -11.17 -8.55
N VAL A 233 2.68 -12.12 -9.45
CA VAL A 233 1.57 -13.09 -9.30
C VAL A 233 1.79 -13.98 -8.08
N TYR A 234 3.03 -14.40 -7.82
CA TYR A 234 3.37 -15.11 -6.58
C TYR A 234 3.14 -14.25 -5.33
N ALA A 235 3.54 -12.98 -5.36
CA ALA A 235 3.29 -12.01 -4.30
C ALA A 235 1.78 -11.83 -4.00
N MET A 236 0.95 -11.78 -5.04
CA MET A 236 -0.52 -11.71 -4.90
C MET A 236 -1.06 -12.93 -4.15
N ALA A 237 -0.59 -14.13 -4.48
CA ALA A 237 -1.03 -15.35 -3.80
C ALA A 237 -0.60 -15.36 -2.33
N LEU A 238 0.63 -14.93 -2.03
CA LEU A 238 1.13 -14.80 -0.65
C LEU A 238 0.35 -13.76 0.16
N GLY A 239 0.00 -12.64 -0.48
CA GLY A 239 -0.81 -11.57 0.12
C GLY A 239 -2.31 -11.88 0.22
N GLN A 240 -2.71 -13.11 -0.16
CA GLN A 240 -4.10 -13.58 -0.11
C GLN A 240 -5.05 -12.77 -0.99
N VAL A 241 -4.56 -12.22 -2.11
CA VAL A 241 -5.41 -11.65 -3.15
C VAL A 241 -6.31 -12.76 -3.70
N GLU A 242 -7.58 -12.46 -3.99
CA GLU A 242 -8.45 -13.48 -4.60
C GLU A 242 -8.02 -13.78 -6.05
N GLN A 243 -8.15 -15.04 -6.48
CA GLN A 243 -7.71 -15.47 -7.81
C GLN A 243 -8.29 -14.62 -8.95
N ASN A 244 -9.59 -14.28 -8.89
CA ASN A 244 -10.24 -13.43 -9.88
C ASN A 244 -9.66 -12.00 -9.91
N GLN A 245 -9.27 -11.47 -8.74
CA GLN A 245 -8.62 -10.16 -8.65
C GLN A 245 -7.18 -10.21 -9.15
N ALA A 246 -6.45 -11.29 -8.87
CA ALA A 246 -5.11 -11.51 -9.40
C ALA A 246 -5.09 -11.56 -10.94
N ASP A 247 -6.11 -12.16 -11.57
CA ASP A 247 -6.28 -12.14 -13.02
C ASP A 247 -6.48 -10.72 -13.59
N LEU A 248 -7.19 -9.85 -12.85
CA LEU A 248 -7.36 -8.44 -13.22
C LEU A 248 -6.03 -7.68 -13.07
N PHE A 249 -5.32 -7.84 -11.94
CA PHE A 249 -4.02 -7.22 -11.74
C PHE A 249 -2.98 -7.67 -12.77
N MET A 250 -2.95 -8.95 -13.10
CA MET A 250 -2.11 -9.50 -14.16
C MET A 250 -2.41 -8.84 -15.51
N THR A 251 -3.68 -8.58 -15.81
CA THR A 251 -4.10 -7.87 -17.05
C THR A 251 -3.52 -6.46 -17.08
N HIS A 252 -3.61 -5.73 -15.95
CA HIS A 252 -3.05 -4.38 -15.84
C HIS A 252 -1.53 -4.39 -15.98
N LEU A 253 -0.84 -5.27 -15.26
CA LEU A 253 0.62 -5.40 -15.31
C LEU A 253 1.12 -5.74 -16.72
N CYS A 254 0.50 -6.73 -17.39
CA CYS A 254 0.79 -7.06 -18.79
C CYS A 254 0.65 -5.85 -19.72
N ARG A 255 -0.43 -5.09 -19.56
CA ARG A 255 -0.71 -3.90 -20.37
C ARG A 255 0.34 -2.80 -20.17
N VAL A 256 0.63 -2.41 -18.93
CA VAL A 256 1.53 -1.28 -18.65
C VAL A 256 2.99 -1.62 -18.92
N SER A 257 3.37 -2.87 -18.66
CA SER A 257 4.71 -3.37 -18.97
C SER A 257 4.88 -3.76 -20.44
N ASN A 258 3.83 -3.72 -21.28
CA ASN A 258 3.90 -4.16 -22.68
C ASN A 258 4.40 -5.62 -22.83
N VAL A 259 3.85 -6.53 -22.04
CA VAL A 259 4.06 -7.98 -22.12
C VAL A 259 2.75 -8.64 -22.54
N SER A 260 2.79 -9.49 -23.57
CA SER A 260 1.58 -10.16 -24.06
C SER A 260 1.09 -11.20 -23.04
N ARG A 261 -0.19 -11.15 -22.66
CA ARG A 261 -0.79 -12.14 -21.75
C ARG A 261 -0.67 -13.58 -22.27
N ALA A 262 -0.57 -13.77 -23.59
CA ALA A 262 -0.43 -15.09 -24.20
C ALA A 262 0.85 -15.83 -23.79
N VAL A 263 1.87 -15.13 -23.28
CA VAL A 263 3.10 -15.77 -22.78
C VAL A 263 2.93 -16.43 -21.42
N PHE A 264 1.79 -16.22 -20.75
CA PHE A 264 1.49 -16.73 -19.42
C PHE A 264 0.21 -17.57 -19.39
N PRO A 265 0.14 -18.68 -20.13
CA PRO A 265 -1.04 -19.54 -20.12
C PRO A 265 -1.27 -20.08 -18.70
N ASP A 266 -2.46 -19.84 -18.16
CA ASP A 266 -2.91 -20.34 -16.85
C ASP A 266 -2.01 -19.98 -15.65
N LEU A 267 -1.10 -19.01 -15.76
CA LEU A 267 -0.11 -18.71 -14.70
C LEU A 267 -0.76 -18.47 -13.33
N VAL A 268 -1.77 -17.60 -13.25
CA VAL A 268 -2.49 -17.30 -12.00
C VAL A 268 -3.09 -18.57 -11.41
N LYS A 269 -3.75 -19.38 -12.24
CA LYS A 269 -4.34 -20.65 -11.82
C LYS A 269 -3.29 -21.62 -11.28
N ILE A 270 -2.17 -21.79 -11.98
CA ILE A 270 -1.08 -22.69 -11.58
C ILE A 270 -0.50 -22.25 -10.23
N VAL A 271 -0.14 -20.97 -10.10
CA VAL A 271 0.45 -20.43 -8.86
C VAL A 271 -0.49 -20.61 -7.67
N TYR A 272 -1.78 -20.29 -7.84
CA TYR A 272 -2.76 -20.40 -6.77
C TYR A 272 -3.04 -21.85 -6.38
N GLN A 273 -3.05 -22.79 -7.34
CA GLN A 273 -3.18 -24.21 -7.06
C GLN A 273 -1.97 -24.76 -6.30
N CYS A 274 -0.75 -24.37 -6.68
CA CYS A 274 0.47 -24.74 -5.95
C CYS A 274 0.45 -24.21 -4.52
N MET A 275 0.12 -22.93 -4.33
CA MET A 275 0.05 -22.31 -3.00
C MET A 275 -1.02 -22.94 -2.11
N ALA A 276 -2.18 -23.30 -2.67
CA ALA A 276 -3.21 -24.03 -1.93
C ALA A 276 -2.72 -25.43 -1.50
N GLY A 277 -1.97 -26.13 -2.35
CA GLY A 277 -1.33 -27.40 -2.03
C GLY A 277 -0.33 -27.29 -0.87
N GLU A 278 0.59 -26.34 -0.92
CA GLU A 278 1.60 -26.12 0.13
C GLU A 278 0.98 -25.68 1.47
N MET A 279 -0.06 -24.84 1.43
CA MET A 279 -0.79 -24.44 2.65
C MET A 279 -1.53 -25.61 3.29
N ASN A 280 -2.10 -26.51 2.48
CA ASN A 280 -2.76 -27.72 2.97
C ASN A 280 -1.74 -28.68 3.61
N GLU A 281 -0.56 -28.88 3.00
CA GLU A 281 0.51 -29.71 3.57
C GLU A 281 1.05 -29.14 4.89
N LYS A 282 1.29 -27.82 4.99
CA LYS A 282 1.71 -27.17 6.25
C LYS A 282 0.66 -27.29 7.34
N LYS A 283 -0.62 -27.13 6.99
CA LYS A 283 -1.73 -27.22 7.95
C LYS A 283 -1.88 -28.63 8.51
N VAL A 284 -1.58 -29.65 7.71
CA VAL A 284 -1.52 -31.05 8.16
C VAL A 284 -0.30 -31.28 9.08
N SER A 285 0.86 -30.66 8.79
CA SER A 285 2.05 -30.81 9.63
C SER A 285 1.98 -30.06 10.97
N ASP A 286 1.18 -28.99 11.06
CA ASP A 286 1.02 -28.19 12.28
C ASP A 286 0.05 -28.81 13.30
N LEU A 287 -0.76 -29.79 12.89
CA LEU A 287 -1.71 -30.46 13.77
C LEU A 287 -1.02 -31.50 14.66
N THR A 288 -1.32 -31.49 15.95
CA THR A 288 -0.88 -32.52 16.87
C THR A 288 -1.58 -33.86 16.58
N GLU A 289 -1.03 -34.98 17.06
CA GLU A 289 -1.67 -36.29 16.94
C GLU A 289 -3.11 -36.29 17.47
N GLU A 290 -3.35 -35.60 18.59
CA GLU A 290 -4.68 -35.45 19.20
C GLU A 290 -5.65 -34.69 18.28
N GLN A 291 -5.18 -33.65 17.59
CA GLN A 291 -5.99 -32.88 16.64
C GLN A 291 -6.27 -33.68 15.36
N LEU A 292 -5.30 -34.46 14.87
CA LEU A 292 -5.49 -35.36 13.74
C LEU A 292 -6.50 -36.47 14.06
N GLU A 293 -6.47 -37.00 15.29
CA GLU A 293 -7.45 -37.99 15.76
C GLU A 293 -8.85 -37.37 15.91
N ALA A 294 -8.94 -36.13 16.39
CA ALA A 294 -10.20 -35.39 16.43
C ALA A 294 -10.79 -35.14 15.03
N CYS A 295 -9.95 -34.83 14.02
CA CYS A 295 -10.37 -34.74 12.63
C CYS A 295 -10.92 -36.08 12.11
N LYS A 296 -10.26 -37.20 12.41
CA LYS A 296 -10.73 -38.55 12.03
C LYS A 296 -12.08 -38.88 12.66
N LEU A 297 -12.28 -38.60 13.95
CA LEU A 297 -13.54 -38.84 14.66
C LEU A 297 -14.72 -38.07 14.03
N LEU A 298 -14.47 -36.85 13.56
CA LEU A 298 -15.46 -36.01 12.89
C LEU A 298 -15.53 -36.21 11.37
N GLU A 299 -14.74 -37.14 10.81
CA GLU A 299 -14.62 -37.39 9.37
C GLU A 299 -14.25 -36.14 8.57
N LEU A 300 -13.39 -35.30 9.15
CA LEU A 300 -12.85 -34.11 8.51
C LEU A 300 -11.51 -34.40 7.85
N GLN A 301 -11.35 -33.86 6.64
CA GLN A 301 -10.04 -33.75 6.00
C GLN A 301 -9.29 -32.58 6.65
N PRO A 302 -8.11 -32.80 7.27
CA PRO A 302 -7.38 -31.76 8.00
C PRO A 302 -7.10 -30.49 7.17
N GLU A 303 -6.91 -30.65 5.87
CA GLU A 303 -6.64 -29.58 4.90
C GLU A 303 -7.83 -28.60 4.81
N LEU A 304 -9.04 -29.13 4.90
CA LEU A 304 -10.31 -28.39 4.80
C LEU A 304 -10.83 -27.91 6.16
N LEU A 305 -10.06 -28.04 7.23
CA LEU A 305 -10.48 -27.65 8.58
C LEU A 305 -10.68 -26.13 8.68
N SER A 306 -11.91 -25.71 8.94
CA SER A 306 -12.33 -24.33 9.21
C SER A 306 -13.46 -24.36 10.25
N GLU A 307 -13.79 -23.21 10.84
CA GLU A 307 -14.91 -23.14 11.80
C GLU A 307 -16.22 -23.65 11.18
N GLN A 308 -16.47 -23.29 9.92
CA GLN A 308 -17.67 -23.70 9.20
C GLN A 308 -17.68 -25.21 8.91
N SER A 309 -16.57 -25.78 8.42
CA SER A 309 -16.50 -27.22 8.13
C SER A 309 -16.60 -28.05 9.42
N LEU A 310 -15.99 -27.59 10.51
CA LEU A 310 -16.10 -28.19 11.84
C LEU A 310 -17.56 -28.19 12.34
N GLN A 311 -18.25 -27.04 12.23
CA GLN A 311 -19.63 -26.93 12.69
C GLN A 311 -20.57 -27.85 11.90
N VAL A 312 -20.40 -27.94 10.58
CA VAL A 312 -21.21 -28.81 9.72
C VAL A 312 -20.96 -30.28 10.04
N ALA A 313 -19.69 -30.71 10.11
CA ALA A 313 -19.33 -32.09 10.40
C ALA A 313 -19.81 -32.54 11.79
N TYR A 314 -19.62 -31.68 12.80
CA TYR A 314 -20.11 -31.95 14.15
C TYR A 314 -21.64 -32.11 14.20
N ARG A 315 -22.40 -31.20 13.55
CA ARG A 315 -23.87 -31.29 13.51
C ARG A 315 -24.32 -32.58 12.83
N LYS A 316 -23.68 -32.94 11.71
CA LYS A 316 -23.97 -34.18 10.98
C LYS A 316 -23.75 -35.39 11.87
N LYS A 317 -22.59 -35.49 12.54
CA LYS A 317 -22.30 -36.60 13.45
C LYS A 317 -23.24 -36.65 14.64
N MET A 318 -23.52 -35.51 15.29
CA MET A 318 -24.43 -35.46 16.45
C MET A 318 -25.88 -35.80 16.13
N ALA A 319 -26.33 -35.60 14.89
CA ALA A 319 -27.67 -36.02 14.49
C ALA A 319 -27.88 -37.55 14.64
N ASP A 320 -26.80 -38.33 14.56
CA ASP A 320 -26.82 -39.79 14.71
C ASP A 320 -26.82 -40.26 16.18
N PHE A 321 -26.62 -39.35 17.15
CA PHE A 321 -26.56 -39.70 18.58
C PHE A 321 -27.62 -38.96 19.41
N HIS A 322 -28.69 -38.47 18.78
CA HIS A 322 -29.75 -37.75 19.49
C HIS A 322 -30.45 -38.68 20.52
N PRO A 323 -30.57 -38.29 21.81
CA PRO A 323 -31.08 -39.17 22.88
C PRO A 323 -32.44 -39.79 22.59
N ASP A 324 -33.33 -39.03 21.95
CA ASP A 324 -34.69 -39.46 21.63
C ASP A 324 -34.76 -40.63 20.63
N LYS A 325 -33.72 -40.84 19.82
CA LYS A 325 -33.70 -41.92 18.82
C LYS A 325 -33.47 -43.30 19.44
N TYR A 326 -32.97 -43.36 20.69
CA TYR A 326 -32.40 -44.59 21.26
C TYR A 326 -32.95 -44.94 22.65
N GLN A 327 -34.03 -44.30 23.08
CA GLN A 327 -34.63 -44.50 24.41
C GLN A 327 -35.06 -45.96 24.69
N THR A 328 -35.36 -46.73 23.64
CA THR A 328 -35.81 -48.13 23.73
C THR A 328 -34.68 -49.15 23.75
N LEU A 329 -33.42 -48.73 23.64
CA LEU A 329 -32.27 -49.64 23.62
C LEU A 329 -31.82 -50.08 25.02
N PRO A 330 -31.15 -51.25 25.13
CA PRO A 330 -30.57 -51.70 26.39
C PRO A 330 -29.63 -50.65 27.01
N GLU A 331 -29.58 -50.60 28.33
CA GLU A 331 -28.81 -49.59 29.08
C GLU A 331 -27.32 -49.57 28.71
N SER A 332 -26.71 -50.73 28.51
CA SER A 332 -25.33 -50.85 28.03
C SER A 332 -25.09 -50.20 26.66
N VAL A 333 -26.10 -50.23 25.77
CA VAL A 333 -26.01 -49.61 24.44
C VAL A 333 -26.22 -48.10 24.53
N ARG A 334 -27.14 -47.64 25.39
CA ARG A 334 -27.35 -46.21 25.65
C ARG A 334 -26.10 -45.55 26.24
N GLN A 335 -25.43 -46.20 27.19
CA GLN A 335 -24.17 -45.72 27.76
C GLN A 335 -23.06 -45.61 26.69
N LEU A 336 -23.01 -46.55 25.75
CA LEU A 336 -22.02 -46.53 24.66
C LEU A 336 -22.30 -45.37 23.68
N ILE A 337 -23.56 -45.09 23.37
CA ILE A 337 -23.99 -43.94 22.54
C ILE A 337 -23.64 -42.62 23.24
N GLU A 338 -23.88 -42.49 24.55
CA GLU A 338 -23.50 -41.30 25.32
C GLU A 338 -21.99 -41.10 25.35
N GLN A 339 -21.22 -42.18 25.54
CA GLN A 339 -19.75 -42.13 25.51
C GLN A 339 -19.24 -41.66 24.15
N GLN A 340 -19.81 -42.15 23.05
CA GLN A 340 -19.49 -41.70 21.69
C GLN A 340 -19.84 -40.22 21.48
N ALA A 341 -20.98 -39.76 21.99
CA ALA A 341 -21.36 -38.35 21.93
C ALA A 341 -20.39 -37.45 22.72
N GLN A 342 -19.90 -37.92 23.87
CA GLN A 342 -18.86 -37.23 24.64
C GLN A 342 -17.54 -37.14 23.89
N GLN A 343 -17.10 -38.22 23.23
CA GLN A 343 -15.88 -38.22 22.41
C GLN A 343 -15.97 -37.20 21.26
N LEU A 344 -17.13 -37.10 20.60
CA LEU A 344 -17.35 -36.11 19.54
C LEU A 344 -17.35 -34.66 20.07
N ASN A 345 -17.86 -34.43 21.29
CA ASN A 345 -17.77 -33.14 21.96
C ASN A 345 -16.33 -32.75 22.30
N GLN A 346 -15.54 -33.70 22.80
CA GLN A 346 -14.12 -33.50 23.11
C GLN A 346 -13.32 -33.20 21.83
N ALA A 347 -13.52 -34.00 20.77
CA ALA A 347 -12.91 -33.78 19.47
C ALA A 347 -13.23 -32.38 18.91
N ARG A 348 -14.49 -31.94 19.01
CA ARG A 348 -14.87 -30.58 18.64
C ARG A 348 -14.16 -29.53 19.49
N GLY A 349 -14.03 -29.76 20.80
CA GLY A 349 -13.35 -28.84 21.72
C GLY A 349 -11.87 -28.65 21.38
N VAL A 350 -11.17 -29.75 21.09
CA VAL A 350 -9.76 -29.74 20.67
C VAL A 350 -9.57 -28.93 19.38
N LEU A 351 -10.42 -29.16 18.38
CA LEU A 351 -10.32 -28.45 17.09
C LEU A 351 -10.77 -26.98 17.20
N LYS A 352 -11.72 -26.67 18.07
CA LYS A 352 -12.10 -25.29 18.40
C LYS A 352 -10.96 -24.51 19.04
N ALA A 353 -10.26 -25.12 19.99
CA ALA A 353 -9.09 -24.52 20.62
C ALA A 353 -7.97 -24.25 19.60
N TYR A 354 -7.73 -25.18 18.66
CA TYR A 354 -6.80 -24.97 17.55
C TYR A 354 -7.20 -23.80 16.64
N LEU A 355 -8.48 -23.68 16.31
CA LEU A 355 -9.01 -22.61 15.46
C LEU A 355 -9.16 -21.25 16.18
N GLY A 356 -8.99 -21.21 17.50
CA GLY A 356 -9.16 -20.00 18.31
C GLY A 356 -10.61 -19.52 18.49
N VAL A 357 -11.60 -20.43 18.44
CA VAL A 357 -13.07 -20.11 18.43
C VAL A 357 -13.92 -20.94 19.38
#